data_AF-A0A2E3WST7-F1
#
_entry.id   AF-A0A2E3WST7-F1
#
_cell.length_a   1.000
_cell.length_b   1.000
_cell.length_c   1.000
_cell.angle_alpha   90.00
_cell.angle_beta   90.00
_cell.angle_gamma   90.00
#
_symmetry.space_group_name_H-M   'P 1'
#
loop_
_entity.id
_entity.type
_entity.pdbx_description
1 polymer ?
#
loop_
_entity_poly.entity_id
_entity_poly.type
_entity_poly.pdbx_seq_one_letter_code
_entity_poly.pdbx_strand_id
1 'polypeptide(L)' 'MEDDINNAGAIYTDEEVVSDSKIITTAHYKDMGPWMREVINQLNNA' A
#
# COMPACT_ATOMS: atom_id res chain seq x y z
N MET A 1 5.84 6.73 12.41
CA MET A 1 5.27 6.40 11.09
C MET A 1 3.86 5.82 11.25
N GLU A 2 3.65 4.74 12.01
CA GLU A 2 2.29 4.29 12.35
C GLU A 2 1.45 5.39 13.01
N ASP A 3 1.96 6.02 14.08
CA ASP A 3 1.25 7.11 14.77
C ASP A 3 0.91 8.27 13.82
N ASP A 4 1.81 8.64 12.91
CA ASP A 4 1.60 9.73 11.95
C ASP A 4 0.48 9.39 10.95
N ILE A 5 0.43 8.14 10.49
CA ILE A 5 -0.61 7.63 9.58
C ILE A 5 -1.98 7.65 10.27
N ASN A 6 -2.05 7.13 11.49
CA ASN A 6 -3.30 7.10 12.26
C ASN A 6 -3.76 8.52 12.63
N ASN A 7 -2.85 9.41 13.04
CA ASN A 7 -3.16 10.81 13.34
C ASN A 7 -3.62 11.60 12.11
N ALA A 8 -3.18 11.21 10.90
CA ALA A 8 -3.66 11.77 9.64
C ALA A 8 -5.04 11.23 9.21
N GLY A 9 -5.62 10.28 9.96
CA GLY A 9 -6.95 9.71 9.70
C GLY A 9 -6.96 8.49 8.78
N ALA A 10 -5.80 7.93 8.44
CA ALA A 10 -5.69 6.65 7.75
C ALA A 10 -5.68 5.49 8.75
N ILE A 11 -5.82 4.26 8.25
CA ILE A 11 -5.71 3.03 9.04
C ILE A 11 -4.36 2.41 8.74
N TYR A 12 -3.45 2.40 9.71
CA TYR A 12 -2.22 1.63 9.59
C TYR A 12 -2.51 0.13 9.68
N THR A 13 -1.92 -0.64 8.78
CA THR A 13 -1.95 -2.11 8.79
C THR A 13 -0.55 -2.62 8.47
N ASP A 14 -0.10 -3.65 9.20
CA ASP A 14 1.21 -4.29 8.97
C ASP A 14 1.08 -5.42 7.96
N GLU A 15 0.81 -5.03 6.71
CA GLU A 15 0.63 -5.93 5.57
C GLU A 15 1.69 -5.66 4.49
N GLU A 16 2.00 -6.68 3.70
CA GLU A 16 3.00 -6.60 2.63
C GLU A 16 2.65 -5.52 1.59
N VAL A 17 1.38 -5.45 1.20
CA VAL A 17 0.80 -4.46 0.29
C VAL A 17 -0.59 -4.08 0.76
N VAL A 18 -0.87 -2.79 0.83
CA VAL A 18 -2.20 -2.26 1.12
C VAL A 18 -2.67 -1.48 -0.10
N SER A 19 -3.87 -1.80 -0.59
CA SER A 19 -4.50 -1.13 -1.73
C SER A 19 -5.81 -0.49 -1.26
N ASP A 20 -5.90 0.83 -1.37
CA ASP A 20 -7.11 1.60 -1.16
C ASP A 20 -7.36 2.47 -2.39
N SER A 21 -8.36 2.08 -3.18
CA SER A 21 -8.77 2.80 -4.38
C SER A 21 -7.58 3.01 -5.32
N LYS A 22 -7.02 4.21 -5.45
CA LYS A 22 -5.85 4.50 -6.33
C LYS A 22 -4.54 4.67 -5.55
N ILE A 23 -4.53 4.36 -4.25
CA ILE A 23 -3.37 4.47 -3.38
C ILE A 23 -2.93 3.06 -3.01
N ILE A 24 -1.74 2.67 -3.47
CA ILE A 24 -1.13 1.38 -3.18
C ILE A 24 0.16 1.64 -2.41
N THR A 25 0.30 1.07 -1.21
CA THR A 25 1.44 1.28 -0.32
C THR A 25 2.06 -0.04 0.12
N THR A 26 3.29 0.03 0.61
CA THR A 26 4.01 -1.08 1.23
C THR A 26 4.90 -0.53 2.35
N ALA A 27 5.07 -1.31 3.43
CA ALA A 27 5.78 -0.87 4.62
C ALA A 27 7.31 -0.88 4.48
N HIS A 28 7.88 -1.72 3.60
CA HIS A 28 9.33 -1.90 3.50
C HIS A 28 9.79 -2.21 2.07
N TYR A 29 11.01 -1.79 1.71
CA TYR A 29 11.55 -1.97 0.36
C TYR A 29 11.70 -3.44 -0.08
N LYS A 30 11.71 -4.37 0.88
CA LYS A 30 11.78 -5.81 0.60
C LYS A 30 10.52 -6.32 -0.11
N ASP A 31 9.41 -5.61 0.05
CA ASP A 31 8.07 -5.97 -0.43
C ASP A 31 7.72 -5.24 -1.75
N MET A 32 8.72 -4.62 -2.40
CA MET A 32 8.54 -3.88 -3.67
C MET A 32 8.06 -4.73 -4.84
N GLY A 33 8.46 -6.01 -4.88
CA GLY A 33 7.97 -6.94 -5.92
C GLY A 33 6.46 -7.16 -5.84
N PRO A 34 5.93 -7.60 -4.68
CA PRO A 34 4.51 -7.64 -4.39
C PRO A 34 3.77 -6.33 -4.68
N TRP A 35 4.33 -5.18 -4.27
CA TRP A 35 3.75 -3.85 -4.52
C TRP A 35 3.62 -3.56 -6.02
N MET A 36 4.69 -3.76 -6.80
CA MET A 36 4.68 -3.56 -8.25
C MET A 36 3.65 -4.44 -8.96
N ARG A 37 3.49 -5.70 -8.52
CA ARG A 37 2.47 -6.60 -9.05
C ARG A 37 1.07 -6.02 -8.86
N GLU A 38 0.77 -5.48 -7.69
CA GLU A 38 -0.54 -4.90 -7.41
C GLU A 38 -0.81 -3.63 -8.21
N VAL A 39 0.21 -2.78 -8.38
CA VAL A 39 0.13 -1.60 -9.27
C VAL A 39 -0.20 -2.00 -10.70
N ILE A 40 0.47 -3.02 -11.26
CA ILE A 40 0.20 -3.49 -12.63
C ILE A 40 -1.21 -4.07 -12.74
N ASN A 41 -1.65 -4.86 -11.76
CA ASN A 41 -3.00 -5.41 -11.72
C ASN A 41 -4.05 -4.29 -11.76
N GLN A 42 -3.86 -3.24 -10.96
CA GLN A 42 -4.77 -2.10 -10.93
C GLN A 42 -4.84 -1.35 -12.27
N LEU A 43 -3.70 -1.16 -12.94
CA LEU A 43 -3.65 -0.52 -14.26
C LEU A 43 -4.34 -1.36 -15.35
N ASN A 44 -4.25 -2.68 -15.27
CA ASN A 44 -4.89 -3.58 -16.23
C ASN A 44 -6.40 -3.75 -16.02
N ASN A 45 -6.88 -3.49 -14.80
CA ASN A 45 -8.30 -3.60 -14.43
C ASN A 45 -9.06 -2.26 -14.56
N ALA A 46 -8.40 -1.21 -15.06
CA ALA A 46 -8.93 0.16 -15.20
C ALA A 46 -9.59 0.43 -16.56
#